data_AF-A0A7C6AHS0-F1
#
_entry.id   AF-A0A7C6AHS0-F1
#
_cell.length_a   1.000
_cell.length_b   1.000
_cell.length_c   1.000
_cell.angle_alpha   90.00
_cell.angle_beta   90.00
_cell.angle_gamma   90.00
#
_symmetry.space_group_name_H-M   'P 1'
#
loop_
_entity.id
_entity.type
_entity.pdbx_description
1 polymer ?
#
loop_
_entity_poly.entity_id
_entity_poly.type
_entity_poly.pdbx_seq_one_letter_code
_entity_poly.pdbx_strand_id
1 'polypeptide(L)'
;MINRSQVILDDDLANRSPSIDEIIEITTRALSELGIGFRGITASDREVIVKDEEPERRGGRGPGFFICPHCGFITPYEEEYWNHLKIHYIGF
;
A
#
# COMPACT_ATOMS: atom_id res chain seq x y z
N MET A 1 -12.26 -24.19 -28.17
CA MET A 1 -12.92 -23.77 -26.91
C MET A 1 -11.93 -24.01 -25.78
N ILE A 2 -11.33 -22.94 -25.22
CA ILE A 2 -10.33 -23.04 -24.15
C ILE A 2 -11.03 -22.59 -22.87
N ASN A 3 -11.26 -23.51 -21.93
CA ASN A 3 -11.86 -23.22 -20.63
C ASN A 3 -10.76 -22.68 -19.70
N ARG A 4 -10.54 -21.35 -19.75
CA ARG A 4 -9.43 -20.63 -19.10
C ARG A 4 -9.73 -20.24 -17.65
N SER A 5 -9.84 -21.19 -16.71
CA SER A 5 -9.84 -20.85 -15.28
C SER A 5 -9.56 -22.08 -14.39
N GLN A 6 -8.50 -22.83 -14.68
CA GLN A 6 -7.98 -23.77 -13.68
C GLN A 6 -6.66 -23.22 -13.17
N VAL A 7 -6.67 -22.79 -11.91
CA VAL A 7 -5.47 -22.54 -11.11
C VAL A 7 -5.12 -23.89 -10.51
N ILE A 8 -4.18 -24.59 -11.12
CA ILE A 8 -3.58 -25.79 -10.53
C ILE A 8 -2.50 -25.27 -9.59
N LEU A 9 -2.73 -25.42 -8.28
CA LEU A 9 -1.70 -25.18 -7.28
C LEU A 9 -0.77 -26.39 -7.35
N ASP A 10 0.44 -26.16 -7.85
CA ASP A 10 1.51 -27.14 -7.90
C ASP A 10 1.89 -27.50 -6.45
N ASP A 11 1.38 -28.63 -5.97
CA ASP A 11 1.47 -29.10 -4.57
C ASP A 11 2.88 -29.67 -4.25
N ASP A 12 3.86 -29.44 -5.12
CA ASP A 12 5.24 -29.91 -4.96
C ASP A 12 5.99 -29.17 -3.81
N LEU A 13 5.40 -28.08 -3.30
CA LEU A 13 5.88 -27.39 -2.09
C LEU A 13 5.41 -28.04 -0.77
N ALA A 14 4.58 -29.08 -0.80
CA ALA A 14 4.00 -29.69 0.39
C ALA A 14 5.00 -30.50 1.26
N ASN A 15 6.25 -30.68 0.82
CA ASN A 15 7.20 -31.57 1.48
C ASN A 15 8.25 -30.86 2.37
N ARG A 16 8.32 -29.53 2.33
CA ARG A 16 9.06 -28.75 3.33
C ARG A 16 8.37 -27.41 3.57
N SER A 17 8.14 -27.09 4.84
CA SER A 17 7.82 -25.72 5.22
C SER A 17 9.00 -24.84 4.80
N PRO A 18 8.81 -23.82 3.95
CA PRO A 18 9.91 -22.92 3.58
C PRO A 18 10.45 -22.24 4.84
N SER A 19 11.78 -22.08 4.91
CA SER A 19 12.42 -21.35 6.01
C SER A 19 11.96 -19.89 6.00
N ILE A 20 12.02 -19.23 7.16
CA ILE A 20 11.77 -17.80 7.31
C ILE A 20 12.63 -17.00 6.31
N ASP A 21 13.90 -17.38 6.13
CA ASP A 21 14.81 -16.74 5.17
C ASP A 21 14.32 -16.88 3.71
N GLU A 22 13.77 -18.04 3.37
CA GLU A 22 13.25 -18.34 2.03
C GLU A 22 11.97 -17.55 1.74
N ILE A 23 11.11 -17.41 2.75
CA ILE A 23 9.91 -16.56 2.69
C ILE A 23 10.32 -15.09 2.49
N ILE A 24 11.33 -14.61 3.21
CA ILE A 24 11.85 -13.23 3.05
C ILE A 24 12.40 -13.04 1.64
N GLU A 25 13.18 -13.99 1.11
CA GLU A 25 13.75 -13.91 -0.23
C GLU A 25 12.66 -13.86 -1.31
N ILE A 26 11.69 -14.78 -1.26
CA ILE A 26 10.58 -14.84 -2.22
C ILE A 26 9.77 -13.54 -2.19
N THR A 27 9.45 -13.06 -1.00
CA THR A 27 8.67 -11.81 -0.82
C THR A 27 9.44 -10.61 -1.34
N THR A 28 10.74 -10.51 -1.02
CA THR A 28 11.63 -9.44 -1.48
C THR A 28 11.69 -9.40 -3.01
N ARG A 29 11.87 -10.56 -3.64
CA ARG A 29 11.95 -10.67 -5.10
C ARG A 29 10.63 -10.27 -5.76
N ALA A 30 9.50 -10.77 -5.26
CA ALA A 30 8.19 -10.45 -5.80
C ALA A 30 7.85 -8.95 -5.72
N LEU A 31 8.12 -8.31 -4.57
CA LEU A 31 7.89 -6.87 -4.41
C LEU A 31 8.79 -6.04 -5.33
N SER A 32 10.05 -6.47 -5.51
CA SER A 32 10.99 -5.81 -6.41
C SER A 32 10.59 -5.91 -7.89
N GLU A 33 10.13 -7.08 -8.33
CA GLU A 33 9.64 -7.30 -9.70
C GLU A 33 8.40 -6.45 -10.03
N LEU A 34 7.57 -6.18 -9.02
CA LEU A 34 6.39 -5.32 -9.13
C LEU A 34 6.72 -3.81 -8.96
N GLY A 35 7.98 -3.47 -8.66
CA GLY A 35 8.40 -2.08 -8.44
C GLY A 35 7.83 -1.45 -7.16
N ILE A 36 7.49 -2.27 -6.16
CA ILE A 36 6.91 -1.81 -4.89
C ILE A 36 8.06 -1.52 -3.92
N GLY A 37 8.21 -0.26 -3.50
CA GLY A 37 9.18 0.13 -2.48
C GLY A 37 8.72 -0.26 -1.08
N PHE A 38 9.63 -0.81 -0.26
CA PHE A 38 9.35 -1.21 1.11
C PHE A 38 10.57 -0.94 2.01
N ARG A 39 10.32 -0.59 3.28
CA ARG A 39 11.35 -0.29 4.28
C ARG A 39 11.93 -1.56 4.90
N GLY A 40 11.14 -2.63 4.98
CA GLY A 40 11.62 -3.91 5.49
C GLY A 40 10.54 -4.97 5.50
N ILE A 41 10.99 -6.22 5.50
CA ILE A 41 10.12 -7.41 5.56
C ILE A 41 10.47 -8.16 6.83
N THR A 42 9.47 -8.66 7.54
CA THR A 42 9.65 -9.55 8.69
C THR A 42 8.72 -10.73 8.50
N ALA A 43 9.27 -11.93 8.43
CA ALA A 43 8.51 -13.16 8.37
C ALA A 43 8.56 -13.89 9.72
N SER A 44 7.45 -14.49 10.09
CA SER A 44 7.26 -15.39 11.22
C SER A 44 6.57 -16.65 10.74
N ASP A 45 6.50 -17.68 11.58
CA ASP A 45 5.93 -19.00 11.25
C ASP A 45 4.52 -18.94 10.61
N ARG A 46 3.73 -17.89 10.92
CA ARG A 46 2.33 -17.75 10.45
C ARG A 46 2.04 -16.46 9.70
N GLU A 47 2.98 -15.52 9.65
CA GLU A 47 2.70 -14.15 9.20
C GLU A 47 3.90 -13.56 8.48
N VAL A 48 3.62 -12.79 7.43
CA VAL A 48 4.62 -11.95 6.75
C VAL A 48 4.16 -10.51 6.86
N ILE A 49 4.99 -9.67 7.48
CA ILE A 49 4.74 -8.26 7.70
C ILE A 49 5.67 -7.47 6.78
N VAL A 50 5.09 -6.77 5.81
CA VAL A 50 5.80 -5.83 4.95
C VAL A 50 5.60 -4.43 5.53
N LYS A 51 6.70 -3.75 5.87
CA LYS A 51 6.69 -2.35 6.27
C LYS A 51 6.88 -1.52 5.03
N ASP A 52 5.81 -0.88 4.57
CA ASP A 52 5.87 0.03 3.44
C ASP A 52 6.88 1.14 3.69
N GLU A 53 7.53 1.59 2.63
CA GLU A 53 8.22 2.87 2.67
C GLU A 53 7.13 3.91 2.94
N GLU A 54 7.18 4.60 4.09
CA GLU A 54 6.27 5.71 4.33
C GLU A 54 6.31 6.59 3.07
N PRO A 55 5.16 6.88 2.44
CA PRO A 55 5.19 7.73 1.27
C PRO A 55 5.94 8.98 1.70
N GLU A 56 7.05 9.29 1.03
CA GLU A 56 7.74 10.56 1.22
C GLU A 56 6.63 11.59 1.30
N ARG A 57 6.43 12.21 2.47
CA ARG A 57 5.46 13.27 2.62
C ARG A 57 5.93 14.33 1.66
N ARG A 58 5.36 14.33 0.45
CA ARG A 58 5.77 15.21 -0.64
C ARG A 58 5.59 16.62 -0.12
N GLY A 59 6.71 17.24 0.21
CA GLY A 59 6.78 18.62 0.64
C GLY A 59 6.83 18.77 2.15
N GLY A 60 8.03 19.05 2.64
CA GLY A 60 8.13 20.11 3.64
C GLY A 60 7.40 21.35 3.13
N ARG A 61 6.47 21.86 3.91
CA ARG A 61 6.00 23.23 3.79
C ARG A 61 5.74 23.70 5.21
N GLY A 62 6.35 24.83 5.59
CA GLY A 62 5.95 25.58 6.79
C GLY A 62 4.43 25.81 6.80
N PRO A 63 3.84 26.27 7.92
CA PRO A 63 2.42 26.10 8.27
C PRO A 63 1.53 26.03 7.02
N GLY A 64 1.27 24.80 6.58
CA GLY A 64 0.82 24.54 5.21
C GLY A 64 -0.66 24.80 5.11
N PHE A 65 -1.07 25.66 4.19
CA PHE A 65 -2.47 25.79 3.83
C PHE A 65 -2.92 24.58 3.02
N PHE A 66 -4.08 24.02 3.37
CA PHE A 66 -4.85 23.08 2.57
C PHE A 66 -5.64 23.83 1.50
N ILE A 67 -5.64 23.32 0.25
CA ILE A 67 -6.33 23.95 -0.89
C ILE A 67 -7.28 22.95 -1.51
N CYS A 68 -8.57 23.29 -1.62
CA CYS A 68 -9.58 22.47 -2.27
C CYS A 68 -9.39 22.49 -3.80
N PRO A 69 -9.31 21.32 -4.47
CA PRO A 69 -9.11 21.24 -5.92
C PRO A 69 -10.37 21.59 -6.73
N HIS A 70 -11.55 21.58 -6.11
CA HIS A 70 -12.84 21.78 -6.80
C HIS A 70 -13.23 23.26 -6.91
N CYS A 71 -12.87 24.08 -5.92
CA CYS A 71 -13.26 25.49 -5.89
C CYS A 71 -12.17 26.47 -5.43
N GLY A 72 -10.98 25.97 -5.06
CA GLY A 72 -9.88 26.80 -4.61
C GLY A 72 -10.01 27.33 -3.17
N PHE A 73 -10.90 26.76 -2.34
CA PHE A 73 -10.97 27.07 -0.91
C PHE A 73 -9.62 26.81 -0.22
N ILE A 74 -9.12 27.74 0.59
CA ILE A 74 -7.82 27.68 1.28
C ILE A 74 -8.03 27.78 2.79
N THR A 75 -7.46 26.87 3.57
CA THR A 75 -7.48 26.94 5.04
C THR A 75 -6.18 26.41 5.65
N PRO A 76 -5.67 26.97 6.76
CA PRO A 76 -4.56 26.37 7.50
C PRO A 76 -5.00 25.20 8.40
N TYR A 77 -6.31 24.96 8.55
CA TYR A 77 -6.86 23.95 9.46
C TYR A 77 -7.35 22.71 8.70
N GLU A 78 -6.82 21.55 9.07
CA GLU A 78 -7.16 20.28 8.42
C GLU A 78 -8.64 19.91 8.58
N GLU A 79 -9.22 20.12 9.76
CA GLU A 79 -10.63 19.79 10.03
C GLU A 79 -11.59 20.57 9.12
N GLU A 80 -11.33 21.87 8.91
CA GLU A 80 -12.11 22.72 8.02
C GLU A 80 -12.00 22.27 6.56
N TYR A 81 -10.81 21.83 6.14
CA TYR A 81 -10.58 21.28 4.81
C TYR A 81 -11.42 20.02 4.57
N TRP A 82 -11.43 19.08 5.51
CA TRP A 82 -12.23 17.86 5.39
C TRP A 82 -13.73 18.14 5.43
N ASN A 83 -14.19 19.06 6.28
CA ASN A 83 -15.58 19.47 6.30
C ASN A 83 -16.00 20.15 5.00
N HIS A 84 -15.13 20.98 4.41
CA HIS A 84 -15.36 21.58 3.11
C HIS A 84 -15.48 20.53 1.99
N LEU A 85 -14.57 19.54 1.95
CA LEU A 85 -14.60 18.48 0.92
C LEU A 85 -15.90 17.68 0.94
N LYS A 86 -16.51 17.47 2.12
CA LYS A 86 -17.80 16.76 2.21
C LYS A 86 -18.89 17.42 1.37
N ILE A 87 -18.88 18.75 1.20
CA ILE A 87 -19.88 19.46 0.38
C ILE A 87 -19.81 19.01 -1.09
N HIS A 88 -18.59 18.72 -1.60
CA HIS A 88 -18.40 18.29 -3.00
C HIS A 88 -18.77 16.82 -3.23
N TYR A 89 -18.60 15.96 -2.22
CA TYR A 89 -18.79 14.51 -2.37
C TYR A 89 -20.11 13.98 -1.82
N ILE A 90 -20.70 14.67 -0.84
CA ILE A 90 -21.89 14.23 -0.11
C ILE A 90 -23.00 15.27 -0.35
N GLY A 91 -23.22 15.63 -1.62
CA GLY A 91 -24.20 16.65 -2.01
C GLY A 91 -25.49 16.56 -1.19
N PHE A 92 -25.92 17.69 -0.63
CA PHE A 92 -27.23 17.81 0.01
C PHE A 92 -28.34 17.86 -1.03
#